data_AF-A0AAD4KNI6-F1
#
_entry.id   AF-A0AAD4KNI6-F1
#
_cell.length_a   1.000
_cell.length_b   1.000
_cell.length_c   1.000
_cell.angle_alpha   90.00
_cell.angle_beta   90.00
_cell.angle_gamma   90.00
#
_symmetry.space_group_name_H-M   'P 1'
#
loop_
_entity.id
_entity.type
_entity.pdbx_description
1 polymer ?
#
loop_
_entity_poly.entity_id
_entity_poly.type
_entity_poly.pdbx_seq_one_letter_code
_entity_poly.pdbx_strand_id
1 'polypeptide(L)'
;MDIAVSVLSIADICIKYGTILVKVCKSYRSGDQEIREIILKIEAHWLRIQRQLEFLRKIWASLDEDYQIHLNTVLQVLQVKAMAATSLVDGLIGQAEDEVSSRSIIAKKGNTKRARYAILVKEKLNDALNDLKDWKDLFDPSWILIIRQSDQAIDHELNPVDGSESTSLLTLKELRKAIKSTITTQADAESTTVFVESNSFEQDSIDLEYSSLVVWRDVQGLSTYVADPPNDTTSLASICKLAKILKNVEPAQFGILQCHGVSRRDLHIVSEKESSLTRFIFSIPDHLTKPQSLRKLVLSEIGNRPLDERFILARQLAKAVMFVHSAGFVHKNIRPETILVLRDQHQDPNAFLTGFKSFRLEEGRTLLRGDDFWEFNLYRHPTRQGMHPEESYSMQHDIYSLGVCLLEIGIAGSLVLYETEKVAKPSPIIAALFSYHTKDTRKNAFELKRALVKLAEDLLPSKMGRKYTETVVTCLTCLDKSDNAFGLESEFLDENGLLVGVRFIEKVSTA
;
A
#
# COMPACT_ATOMS: atom_id res chain seq x y z
N MET A 1 -23.04 -2.66 -24.37
CA MET A 1 -22.64 -3.83 -25.19
C MET A 1 -21.56 -3.46 -26.21
N ASP A 2 -21.67 -2.33 -26.92
CA ASP A 2 -20.68 -1.89 -27.93
C ASP A 2 -19.28 -1.56 -27.39
N ILE A 3 -19.18 -1.01 -26.17
CA ILE A 3 -17.88 -0.68 -25.55
C ILE A 3 -17.07 -1.95 -25.28
N ALA A 4 -17.69 -3.03 -24.78
CA ALA A 4 -17.00 -4.28 -24.46
C ALA A 4 -16.38 -4.96 -25.69
N VAL A 5 -17.09 -4.96 -26.82
CA VAL A 5 -16.57 -5.49 -28.09
C VAL A 5 -15.41 -4.64 -28.62
N SER A 6 -15.52 -3.32 -28.48
CA SER A 6 -14.46 -2.38 -28.86
C SER A 6 -13.20 -2.58 -28.02
N VAL A 7 -13.29 -2.75 -26.71
CA VAL A 7 -12.10 -2.90 -25.86
C VAL A 7 -11.40 -4.24 -26.03
N LEU A 8 -12.14 -5.34 -26.17
CA LEU A 8 -11.53 -6.64 -26.49
C LEU A 8 -10.75 -6.57 -27.81
N SER A 9 -11.27 -5.83 -28.80
CA SER A 9 -10.56 -5.60 -30.05
C SER A 9 -9.29 -4.74 -29.88
N ILE A 10 -9.31 -3.73 -29.00
CA ILE A 10 -8.14 -2.89 -28.70
C ILE A 10 -7.05 -3.71 -27.98
N ALA A 11 -7.44 -4.57 -27.02
CA ALA A 11 -6.51 -5.47 -26.36
C ALA A 11 -5.87 -6.46 -27.34
N ASP A 12 -6.65 -7.02 -28.27
CA ASP A 12 -6.12 -7.89 -29.34
C ASP A 12 -5.14 -7.14 -30.26
N ILE A 13 -5.43 -5.88 -30.59
CA ILE A 13 -4.54 -5.03 -31.37
C ILE A 13 -3.24 -4.79 -30.60
N CYS A 14 -3.30 -4.46 -29.31
CA CYS A 14 -2.12 -4.29 -28.47
C CYS A 14 -1.26 -5.56 -28.45
N ILE A 15 -1.87 -6.72 -28.16
CA ILE A 15 -1.19 -8.02 -28.13
C ILE A 15 -0.49 -8.29 -29.46
N LYS A 16 -1.18 -8.04 -30.59
CA LYS A 16 -0.62 -8.20 -31.93
C LYS A 16 0.60 -7.30 -32.14
N TYR A 17 0.49 -5.99 -31.91
CA TYR A 17 1.58 -5.05 -32.21
C TYR A 17 2.79 -5.24 -31.30
N GLY A 18 2.61 -5.50 -30.01
CA GLY A 18 3.78 -5.76 -29.16
C GLY A 18 4.42 -7.13 -29.43
N THR A 19 3.67 -8.14 -29.89
CA THR A 19 4.26 -9.40 -30.39
C THR A 19 5.09 -9.16 -31.65
N ILE A 20 4.61 -8.30 -32.56
CA ILE A 20 5.37 -7.86 -33.73
C ILE A 20 6.63 -7.12 -33.26
N LEU A 21 6.53 -6.15 -32.34
CA LEU A 21 7.67 -5.41 -31.79
C LEU A 21 8.75 -6.36 -31.25
N VAL A 22 8.37 -7.36 -30.43
CA VAL A 22 9.31 -8.37 -29.91
C VAL A 22 9.94 -9.19 -31.03
N LYS A 23 9.16 -9.60 -32.04
CA LYS A 23 9.67 -10.38 -33.18
C LYS A 23 10.67 -9.57 -34.01
N VAL A 24 10.37 -8.29 -34.26
CA VAL A 24 11.22 -7.37 -34.99
C VAL A 24 12.51 -7.12 -34.21
N CYS A 25 12.43 -6.87 -32.90
CA CYS A 25 13.60 -6.77 -32.01
C CYS A 25 14.47 -8.05 -32.04
N LYS A 26 13.86 -9.25 -32.03
CA LYS A 26 14.59 -10.53 -32.10
C LYS A 26 15.36 -10.73 -33.40
N SER A 27 14.90 -10.17 -34.52
CA SER A 27 15.60 -10.25 -35.81
C SER A 27 16.99 -9.57 -35.80
N TYR A 28 17.23 -8.68 -34.83
CA TYR A 28 18.47 -7.94 -34.63
C TYR A 28 19.50 -8.62 -33.70
N ARG A 29 19.27 -9.89 -33.31
CA ARG A 29 20.14 -10.67 -32.38
C ARG A 29 21.63 -10.72 -32.77
N SER A 30 21.97 -10.37 -34.00
CA SER A 30 23.34 -10.28 -34.52
C SER A 30 24.11 -8.99 -34.14
N GLY A 31 23.51 -8.09 -33.34
CA GLY A 31 24.12 -6.83 -32.89
C GLY A 31 24.97 -6.89 -31.61
N ASP A 32 25.52 -5.72 -31.27
CA ASP A 32 26.32 -5.37 -30.07
C ASP A 32 25.66 -5.82 -28.75
N GLN A 33 26.47 -6.10 -27.71
CA GLN A 33 26.03 -6.65 -26.42
C GLN A 33 24.96 -5.75 -25.75
N GLU A 34 25.12 -4.44 -25.83
CA GLU A 34 24.17 -3.47 -25.25
C GLU A 34 22.80 -3.50 -25.93
N ILE A 35 22.76 -3.72 -27.26
CA ILE A 35 21.51 -3.84 -28.02
C ILE A 35 20.77 -5.10 -27.60
N ARG A 36 21.48 -6.21 -27.37
CA ARG A 36 20.90 -7.46 -26.87
C ARG A 36 20.27 -7.28 -25.48
N GLU A 37 20.92 -6.53 -24.59
CA GLU A 37 20.36 -6.22 -23.27
C GLU A 37 19.08 -5.39 -23.33
N ILE A 38 19.01 -4.41 -24.22
CA ILE A 38 17.79 -3.59 -24.42
C ILE A 38 16.66 -4.46 -24.96
N ILE A 39 16.93 -5.31 -25.95
CA ILE A 39 15.95 -6.26 -26.51
C ILE A 39 15.43 -7.21 -25.43
N LEU A 40 16.30 -7.75 -24.58
CA LEU A 40 15.90 -8.62 -23.46
C LEU A 40 14.99 -7.89 -22.47
N LYS A 41 15.25 -6.61 -22.17
CA LYS A 41 14.38 -5.80 -21.29
C LYS A 41 13.02 -5.57 -21.93
N ILE A 42 12.98 -5.21 -23.22
CA ILE A 42 11.72 -5.06 -23.99
C ILE A 42 10.91 -6.37 -23.96
N GLU A 43 11.55 -7.51 -24.19
CA GLU A 43 10.91 -8.83 -24.12
C GLU A 43 10.32 -9.12 -22.74
N ALA A 44 11.09 -8.87 -21.67
CA ALA A 44 10.63 -9.11 -20.30
C ALA A 44 9.44 -8.20 -19.92
N HIS A 45 9.50 -6.92 -20.29
CA HIS A 45 8.41 -5.99 -20.07
C HIS A 45 7.18 -6.40 -20.88
N TRP A 46 7.33 -6.70 -22.17
CA TRP A 46 6.21 -7.09 -23.04
C TRP A 46 5.53 -8.38 -22.59
N LEU A 47 6.28 -9.40 -22.17
CA LEU A 47 5.71 -10.66 -21.69
C LEU A 47 4.76 -10.43 -20.49
N ARG A 48 5.13 -9.51 -19.60
CA ARG A 48 4.29 -9.12 -18.46
C ARG A 48 3.02 -8.40 -18.93
N ILE A 49 3.16 -7.43 -19.82
CA ILE A 49 2.05 -6.66 -20.40
C ILE A 49 1.06 -7.59 -21.10
N GLN A 50 1.56 -8.53 -21.90
CA GLN A 50 0.73 -9.50 -22.62
C GLN A 50 -0.10 -10.35 -21.66
N ARG A 51 0.51 -10.91 -20.61
CA ARG A 51 -0.23 -11.71 -19.61
C ARG A 51 -1.32 -10.90 -18.91
N GLN A 52 -1.03 -9.64 -18.61
CA GLN A 52 -2.01 -8.74 -18.02
C GLN A 52 -3.19 -8.50 -18.99
N LEU A 53 -2.92 -8.16 -20.26
CA LEU A 53 -3.97 -7.99 -21.27
C LEU A 53 -4.80 -9.27 -21.48
N GLU A 54 -4.16 -10.44 -21.47
CA GLU A 54 -4.83 -11.74 -21.58
C GLU A 54 -5.76 -12.02 -20.38
N PHE A 55 -5.32 -11.70 -19.16
CA PHE A 55 -6.17 -11.79 -17.99
C PHE A 55 -7.33 -10.77 -18.05
N LEU A 56 -7.07 -9.55 -18.55
CA LEU A 56 -8.07 -8.48 -18.63
C LEU A 56 -9.23 -8.87 -19.54
N ARG A 57 -8.92 -9.56 -20.65
CA ARG A 57 -9.93 -10.09 -21.57
C ARG A 57 -10.92 -11.02 -20.89
N LYS A 58 -10.44 -11.85 -19.94
CA LYS A 58 -11.24 -12.90 -19.30
C LYS A 58 -12.19 -12.35 -18.25
N ILE A 59 -11.82 -11.22 -17.65
CA ILE A 59 -12.56 -10.59 -16.55
C ILE A 59 -13.26 -9.29 -16.96
N TRP A 60 -13.13 -8.85 -18.22
CA TRP A 60 -13.68 -7.57 -18.69
C TRP A 60 -15.18 -7.43 -18.39
N ALA A 61 -15.96 -8.48 -18.64
CA ALA A 61 -17.41 -8.48 -18.45
C ALA A 61 -17.83 -8.36 -16.97
N SER A 62 -16.94 -8.69 -16.03
CA SER A 62 -17.18 -8.56 -14.60
C SER A 62 -16.74 -7.21 -14.04
N LEU A 63 -16.24 -6.28 -14.88
CA LEU A 63 -15.75 -4.95 -14.45
C LEU A 63 -16.84 -3.90 -14.30
N ASP A 64 -16.70 -2.99 -13.33
CA ASP A 64 -17.63 -1.86 -13.13
C ASP A 64 -17.53 -0.90 -14.33
N GLU A 65 -18.64 -0.26 -14.71
CA GLU A 65 -18.72 0.56 -15.93
C GLU A 65 -17.72 1.72 -15.92
N ASP A 66 -17.58 2.45 -14.81
CA ASP A 66 -16.61 3.54 -14.67
C ASP A 66 -15.17 3.04 -14.84
N TYR A 67 -14.92 1.82 -14.39
CA TYR A 67 -13.62 1.18 -14.46
C TYR A 67 -13.30 0.68 -15.88
N GLN A 68 -14.31 0.15 -16.57
CA GLN A 68 -14.23 -0.17 -17.99
C GLN A 68 -13.91 1.08 -18.84
N ILE A 69 -14.50 2.24 -18.51
CA ILE A 69 -14.23 3.51 -19.22
C ILE A 69 -12.78 3.95 -19.02
N HIS A 70 -12.28 3.91 -17.78
CA HIS A 70 -10.90 4.27 -17.47
C HIS A 70 -9.90 3.34 -18.19
N LEU A 71 -10.09 2.02 -18.06
CA LEU A 71 -9.22 1.02 -18.70
C LEU A 71 -9.23 1.12 -20.22
N ASN A 72 -10.38 1.44 -20.84
CA ASN A 72 -10.46 1.66 -22.28
C ASN A 72 -9.52 2.80 -22.71
N THR A 73 -9.53 3.91 -21.97
CA THR A 73 -8.66 5.06 -22.24
C THR A 73 -7.18 4.67 -22.13
N VAL A 74 -6.82 3.89 -21.10
CA VAL A 74 -5.46 3.39 -20.90
C VAL A 74 -5.02 2.44 -22.03
N LEU A 75 -5.91 1.57 -22.49
CA LEU A 75 -5.65 0.63 -23.58
C LEU A 75 -5.50 1.32 -24.93
N GLN A 76 -6.25 2.40 -25.18
CA GLN A 76 -6.07 3.21 -26.39
C GLN A 76 -4.69 3.87 -26.43
N VAL A 77 -4.20 4.37 -25.29
CA VAL A 77 -2.84 4.92 -25.19
C VAL A 77 -1.79 3.82 -25.43
N LEU A 78 -1.99 2.61 -24.88
CA LEU A 78 -1.10 1.48 -25.19
C LEU A 78 -1.08 1.19 -26.68
N GLN A 79 -2.25 1.12 -27.30
CA GLN A 79 -2.38 0.81 -28.72
C GLN A 79 -1.56 1.79 -29.55
N VAL A 80 -1.69 3.09 -29.30
CA VAL A 80 -0.94 4.14 -30.00
C VAL A 80 0.56 3.96 -29.77
N LYS A 81 1.01 3.74 -28.53
CA LYS A 81 2.43 3.54 -28.20
C LYS A 81 3.00 2.27 -28.83
N ALA A 82 2.29 1.15 -28.76
CA ALA A 82 2.70 -0.12 -29.35
C ALA A 82 2.82 -0.01 -30.88
N MET A 83 1.84 0.62 -31.54
CA MET A 83 1.89 0.87 -32.98
C MET A 83 3.04 1.81 -33.38
N ALA A 84 3.27 2.88 -32.61
CA ALA A 84 4.37 3.79 -32.85
C ALA A 84 5.73 3.09 -32.69
N ALA A 85 5.91 2.30 -31.62
CA ALA A 85 7.12 1.51 -31.39
C ALA A 85 7.34 0.50 -32.52
N THR A 86 6.31 -0.22 -32.97
CA THR A 86 6.42 -1.14 -34.11
C THR A 86 6.80 -0.40 -35.39
N SER A 87 6.15 0.72 -35.71
CA SER A 87 6.45 1.51 -36.91
C SER A 87 7.86 2.10 -36.90
N LEU A 88 8.35 2.54 -35.73
CA LEU A 88 9.71 3.05 -35.56
C LEU A 88 10.75 1.96 -35.82
N VAL A 89 10.50 0.73 -35.36
CA VAL A 89 11.43 -0.38 -35.57
C VAL A 89 11.30 -0.97 -36.99
N ASP A 90 10.09 -1.08 -37.55
CA ASP A 90 9.87 -1.51 -38.95
C ASP A 90 10.51 -0.53 -39.96
N GLY A 91 10.43 0.78 -39.68
CA GLY A 91 11.10 1.81 -40.48
C GLY A 91 12.63 1.72 -40.49
N LEU A 92 13.21 1.01 -39.52
CA LEU A 92 14.66 0.72 -39.48
C LEU A 92 15.01 -0.55 -40.26
N ILE A 93 14.10 -1.51 -40.37
CA ILE A 93 14.37 -2.84 -40.95
C ILE A 93 13.97 -2.92 -42.42
N GLY A 94 13.05 -2.07 -42.89
CA GLY A 94 12.42 -2.25 -44.19
C GLY A 94 11.44 -3.43 -44.17
N GLN A 95 10.43 -3.41 -45.05
CA GLN A 95 9.42 -4.47 -45.07
C GLN A 95 10.08 -5.84 -45.29
N ALA A 96 9.56 -6.87 -44.61
CA ALA A 96 10.13 -8.22 -44.53
C ALA A 96 10.26 -8.97 -45.89
N GLU A 97 9.84 -8.37 -47.01
CA GLU A 97 10.14 -8.87 -48.36
C GLU A 97 11.56 -8.49 -48.85
N ASP A 98 12.23 -7.57 -48.15
CA ASP A 98 13.58 -7.09 -48.44
C ASP A 98 14.62 -7.68 -47.48
N GLU A 99 14.64 -9.02 -47.27
CA GLU A 99 15.80 -9.72 -46.65
C GLU A 99 17.13 -9.41 -47.36
N VAL A 100 17.05 -8.92 -48.60
CA VAL A 100 18.18 -8.45 -49.41
C VAL A 100 18.67 -7.05 -48.99
N SER A 101 17.83 -6.22 -48.35
CA SER A 101 18.17 -4.83 -48.00
C SER A 101 19.00 -4.71 -46.73
N SER A 102 18.66 -5.43 -45.66
CA SER A 102 19.43 -5.40 -44.40
C SER A 102 20.86 -5.95 -44.59
N ARG A 103 21.05 -7.03 -45.35
CA ARG A 103 22.39 -7.51 -45.74
C ARG A 103 23.09 -6.57 -46.74
N SER A 104 22.38 -5.93 -47.68
CA SER A 104 23.02 -5.05 -48.68
C SER A 104 23.39 -3.67 -48.14
N ILE A 105 22.72 -3.16 -47.10
CA ILE A 105 23.13 -1.95 -46.37
C ILE A 105 24.37 -2.22 -45.53
N ILE A 106 24.46 -3.42 -44.92
CA ILE A 106 25.59 -3.86 -44.07
C ILE A 106 26.84 -4.19 -44.92
N ALA A 107 26.67 -4.68 -46.16
CA ALA A 107 27.79 -5.05 -47.02
C ALA A 107 28.40 -3.89 -47.83
N LYS A 108 27.68 -2.78 -48.08
CA LYS A 108 28.11 -1.73 -49.04
C LYS A 108 28.66 -0.43 -48.43
N LYS A 109 28.62 -0.20 -47.11
CA LYS A 109 28.99 1.10 -46.51
C LYS A 109 29.85 0.91 -45.24
N GLY A 110 31.10 1.41 -45.28
CA GLY A 110 32.17 1.14 -44.31
C GLY A 110 31.90 1.44 -42.82
N ASN A 111 32.88 1.10 -41.98
CA ASN A 111 32.80 1.04 -40.51
C ASN A 111 32.15 2.24 -39.79
N THR A 112 32.33 3.46 -40.30
CA THR A 112 31.77 4.68 -39.68
C THR A 112 30.25 4.80 -39.85
N LYS A 113 29.69 4.31 -40.96
CA LYS A 113 28.24 4.30 -41.19
C LYS A 113 27.56 3.18 -40.40
N ARG A 114 28.25 2.05 -40.19
CA ARG A 114 27.81 0.96 -39.32
C ARG A 114 27.69 1.41 -37.86
N ALA A 115 28.65 2.15 -37.34
CA ALA A 115 28.60 2.69 -35.98
C ALA A 115 27.46 3.71 -35.81
N ARG A 116 27.30 4.65 -36.76
CA ARG A 116 26.18 5.62 -36.72
C ARG A 116 24.82 4.95 -36.78
N TYR A 117 24.69 3.91 -37.58
CA TYR A 117 23.46 3.13 -37.69
C TYR A 117 23.15 2.34 -36.41
N ALA A 118 24.15 1.74 -35.78
CA ALA A 118 23.99 1.06 -34.49
C ALA A 118 23.57 2.03 -33.36
N ILE A 119 24.12 3.25 -33.35
CA ILE A 119 23.73 4.30 -32.40
C ILE A 119 22.25 4.69 -32.59
N LEU A 120 21.83 4.91 -33.84
CA LEU A 120 20.46 5.30 -34.14
C LEU A 120 19.45 4.19 -33.80
N VAL A 121 19.79 2.92 -34.05
CA VAL A 121 18.98 1.76 -33.62
C VAL A 121 18.90 1.69 -32.09
N LYS A 122 20.02 1.90 -31.38
CA LYS A 122 20.05 1.90 -29.91
C LYS A 122 19.17 2.99 -29.31
N GLU A 123 19.18 4.19 -29.88
CA GLU A 123 18.31 5.30 -29.45
C GLU A 123 16.83 4.91 -29.57
N LYS A 124 16.42 4.37 -30.72
CA LYS A 124 15.03 3.97 -30.97
C LYS A 124 14.56 2.79 -30.13
N LEU A 125 15.44 1.83 -29.85
CA LEU A 125 15.12 0.74 -28.92
C LEU A 125 14.98 1.25 -27.47
N ASN A 126 15.76 2.27 -27.07
CA ASN A 126 15.59 2.89 -25.77
C ASN A 126 14.30 3.68 -25.66
N ASP A 127 13.88 4.39 -26.72
CA ASP A 127 12.58 5.07 -26.78
C ASP A 127 11.44 4.06 -26.54
N ALA A 128 11.45 2.94 -27.28
CA ALA A 128 10.45 1.88 -27.12
C ALA A 128 10.50 1.21 -25.73
N LEU A 129 11.70 1.03 -25.16
CA LEU A 129 11.86 0.49 -23.81
C LEU A 129 11.29 1.44 -22.75
N ASN A 130 11.53 2.75 -22.87
CA ASN A 130 10.98 3.74 -21.95
C ASN A 130 9.46 3.81 -22.05
N ASP A 131 8.91 3.81 -23.26
CA ASP A 131 7.46 3.76 -23.47
C ASP A 131 6.80 2.54 -22.83
N LEU A 132 7.43 1.36 -22.94
CA LEU A 132 6.96 0.13 -22.31
C LEU A 132 7.09 0.14 -20.78
N LYS A 133 8.13 0.78 -20.24
CA LYS A 133 8.31 0.96 -18.79
C LYS A 133 7.25 1.91 -18.23
N ASP A 134 7.11 3.08 -18.82
CA ASP A 134 6.10 4.07 -18.42
C ASP A 134 4.71 3.46 -18.48
N TRP A 135 4.43 2.65 -19.50
CA TRP A 135 3.15 1.97 -19.59
C TRP A 135 2.95 0.90 -18.52
N LYS A 136 3.97 0.07 -18.27
CA LYS A 136 3.93 -0.93 -17.20
C LYS A 136 3.63 -0.24 -15.86
N ASP A 137 4.25 0.90 -15.57
CA ASP A 137 4.07 1.62 -14.32
C ASP A 137 2.68 2.28 -14.22
N LEU A 138 2.06 2.67 -15.35
CA LEU A 138 0.67 3.14 -15.42
C LEU A 138 -0.37 2.02 -15.31
N PHE A 139 -0.05 0.81 -15.77
CA PHE A 139 -0.99 -0.31 -15.86
C PHE A 139 -0.95 -1.24 -14.65
N ASP A 140 0.19 -1.39 -13.98
CA ASP A 140 0.35 -2.22 -12.77
C ASP A 140 -0.63 -1.85 -11.62
N PRO A 141 -0.95 -0.57 -11.35
CA PRO A 141 -1.91 -0.19 -10.31
C PRO A 141 -3.37 -0.52 -10.65
N SER A 142 -3.72 -0.53 -11.94
CA SER A 142 -5.06 -0.84 -12.45
C SER A 142 -5.50 -2.29 -12.19
N TRP A 143 -4.57 -3.18 -11.87
CA TRP A 143 -4.84 -4.58 -11.53
C TRP A 143 -5.40 -4.78 -10.12
N ILE A 144 -5.08 -3.87 -9.21
CA ILE A 144 -5.53 -3.91 -7.82
C ILE A 144 -7.04 -3.69 -7.73
N LEU A 145 -7.56 -2.86 -8.64
CA LEU A 145 -8.97 -2.47 -8.76
C LEU A 145 -9.87 -3.59 -9.29
N ILE A 146 -9.41 -4.28 -10.34
CA ILE A 146 -10.13 -5.41 -10.95
C ILE A 146 -10.32 -6.55 -9.95
N ILE A 147 -9.33 -6.77 -9.09
CA ILE A 147 -9.27 -7.90 -8.16
C ILE A 147 -10.11 -7.63 -6.88
N ARG A 148 -10.80 -6.49 -6.74
CA ARG A 148 -11.74 -6.26 -5.62
C ARG A 148 -13.21 -6.45 -5.99
N GLN A 149 -13.54 -6.68 -7.26
CA GLN A 149 -14.90 -7.08 -7.61
C GLN A 149 -15.16 -8.54 -7.26
N SER A 150 -16.34 -8.74 -6.70
CA SER A 150 -16.85 -10.02 -6.21
C SER A 150 -17.41 -10.82 -7.39
N ASP A 151 -16.54 -11.31 -8.26
CA ASP A 151 -16.92 -12.24 -9.33
C ASP A 151 -16.12 -13.55 -9.24
N GLN A 152 -16.83 -14.68 -9.25
CA GLN A 152 -16.26 -16.03 -9.25
C GLN A 152 -15.42 -16.32 -10.51
N ALA A 153 -15.65 -15.61 -11.61
CA ALA A 153 -14.88 -15.72 -12.85
C ALA A 153 -13.43 -15.24 -12.69
N ILE A 154 -13.22 -14.18 -11.91
CA ILE A 154 -11.88 -13.63 -11.59
C ILE A 154 -11.08 -14.64 -10.75
N ASP A 155 -11.76 -15.38 -9.86
CA ASP A 155 -11.14 -16.38 -9.00
C ASP A 155 -10.66 -17.63 -9.73
N HIS A 156 -11.39 -18.06 -10.77
CA HIS A 156 -11.00 -19.21 -11.59
C HIS A 156 -9.71 -18.93 -12.36
N GLU A 157 -9.50 -17.68 -12.77
CA GLU A 157 -8.37 -17.26 -13.59
C GLU A 157 -7.12 -16.82 -12.79
N LEU A 158 -7.24 -16.59 -11.48
CA LEU A 158 -6.12 -16.24 -10.58
C LEU A 158 -5.36 -17.46 -10.01
N ASN A 159 -5.81 -18.69 -10.26
CA ASN A 159 -5.05 -19.91 -9.95
C ASN A 159 -4.11 -20.21 -11.13
N PRO A 160 -2.77 -20.16 -10.97
CA PRO A 160 -1.88 -20.18 -12.12
C PRO A 160 -1.69 -21.58 -12.68
N VAL A 161 -1.58 -21.62 -14.01
CA VAL A 161 -1.01 -22.73 -14.76
C VAL A 161 0.53 -22.65 -14.84
N ASP A 162 1.21 -21.50 -14.60
CA ASP A 162 2.69 -21.47 -14.67
C ASP A 162 3.41 -20.39 -13.83
N GLY A 163 4.52 -20.80 -13.19
CA GLY A 163 5.25 -20.12 -12.10
C GLY A 163 6.23 -19.01 -12.47
N SER A 164 5.80 -17.95 -13.14
CA SER A 164 6.60 -16.70 -13.20
C SER A 164 5.74 -15.46 -12.90
N GLU A 165 5.25 -15.35 -11.66
CA GLU A 165 4.43 -14.22 -11.20
C GLU A 165 5.29 -13.03 -10.76
N SER A 166 4.78 -11.81 -10.93
CA SER A 166 5.41 -10.59 -10.39
C SER A 166 5.13 -10.45 -8.88
N THR A 167 6.02 -9.81 -8.12
CA THR A 167 5.86 -9.58 -6.67
C THR A 167 4.54 -8.89 -6.32
N SER A 168 4.06 -7.98 -7.17
CA SER A 168 2.76 -7.33 -7.01
C SER A 168 1.60 -8.33 -7.15
N LEU A 169 1.62 -9.23 -8.14
CA LEU A 169 0.58 -10.25 -8.33
C LEU A 169 0.55 -11.29 -7.20
N LEU A 170 1.70 -11.69 -6.66
CA LEU A 170 1.78 -12.56 -5.48
C LEU A 170 1.17 -11.88 -4.24
N THR A 171 1.47 -10.60 -4.04
CA THR A 171 0.86 -9.78 -2.96
C THR A 171 -0.65 -9.75 -3.09
N LEU A 172 -1.14 -9.60 -4.32
CA LEU A 172 -2.57 -9.51 -4.63
C LEU A 172 -3.31 -10.84 -4.46
N LYS A 173 -2.64 -11.96 -4.79
CA LYS A 173 -3.17 -13.32 -4.61
C LYS A 173 -3.34 -13.69 -3.14
N GLU A 174 -2.33 -13.43 -2.31
CA GLU A 174 -2.41 -13.70 -0.88
C GLU A 174 -3.42 -12.77 -0.19
N LEU A 175 -3.54 -11.51 -0.62
CA LEU A 175 -4.56 -10.58 -0.12
C LEU A 175 -5.98 -11.07 -0.43
N ARG A 176 -6.23 -11.55 -1.66
CA ARG A 176 -7.53 -12.12 -2.06
C ARG A 176 -7.83 -13.45 -1.37
N LYS A 177 -6.84 -14.31 -1.18
CA LYS A 177 -6.97 -15.57 -0.42
C LYS A 177 -7.33 -15.31 1.05
N ALA A 178 -6.67 -14.34 1.69
CA ALA A 178 -6.98 -13.92 3.05
C ALA A 178 -8.43 -13.42 3.18
N ILE A 179 -8.89 -12.58 2.23
CA ILE A 179 -10.26 -12.03 2.21
C ILE A 179 -11.34 -13.08 1.84
N LYS A 180 -11.05 -14.01 0.91
CA LYS A 180 -12.05 -14.99 0.40
C LYS A 180 -12.28 -16.17 1.34
N SER A 181 -11.28 -16.60 2.11
CA SER A 181 -11.43 -17.64 3.14
C SER A 181 -12.54 -17.33 4.16
N THR A 182 -12.90 -16.04 4.29
CA THR A 182 -13.93 -15.53 5.20
C THR A 182 -15.33 -15.39 4.58
N ILE A 183 -15.44 -15.29 3.26
CA ILE A 183 -16.73 -15.14 2.54
C ILE A 183 -17.38 -16.51 2.27
N THR A 184 -16.56 -17.54 2.00
CA THR A 184 -17.05 -18.89 1.64
C THR A 184 -17.49 -19.72 2.86
N THR A 185 -17.22 -19.25 4.08
CA THR A 185 -17.47 -19.98 5.33
C THR A 185 -18.61 -19.38 6.16
N GLN A 186 -19.69 -18.94 5.52
CA GLN A 186 -20.98 -18.78 6.24
C GLN A 186 -21.53 -20.12 6.75
N ALA A 187 -21.06 -21.26 6.23
CA ALA A 187 -21.44 -22.59 6.71
C ALA A 187 -20.48 -23.19 7.76
N ASP A 188 -19.22 -22.72 7.86
CA ASP A 188 -18.20 -23.24 8.79
C ASP A 188 -17.89 -22.29 9.97
N ALA A 189 -18.68 -21.22 10.13
CA ALA A 189 -18.43 -20.18 11.12
C ALA A 189 -18.44 -20.67 12.59
N GLU A 190 -18.92 -21.89 12.85
CA GLU A 190 -19.09 -22.46 14.20
C GLU A 190 -17.90 -23.31 14.69
N SER A 191 -16.91 -23.68 13.85
CA SER A 191 -15.88 -24.67 14.28
C SER A 191 -14.45 -24.14 14.46
N THR A 192 -14.08 -22.96 13.94
CA THR A 192 -12.73 -22.40 14.18
C THR A 192 -12.76 -21.43 15.35
N THR A 193 -12.39 -21.90 16.54
CA THR A 193 -12.28 -21.06 17.74
C THR A 193 -11.16 -20.03 17.55
N VAL A 194 -11.55 -18.77 17.29
CA VAL A 194 -10.64 -17.60 17.26
C VAL A 194 -10.11 -17.28 18.66
N PHE A 195 -10.83 -17.75 19.70
CA PHE A 195 -10.51 -17.47 21.08
C PHE A 195 -9.38 -18.34 21.60
N VAL A 196 -8.49 -17.73 22.38
CA VAL A 196 -7.36 -18.41 23.02
C VAL A 196 -7.43 -18.18 24.53
N GLU A 197 -7.09 -19.21 25.30
CA GLU A 197 -7.10 -19.13 26.76
C GLU A 197 -6.01 -18.19 27.27
N SER A 198 -6.39 -17.26 28.15
CA SER A 198 -5.50 -16.19 28.63
C SER A 198 -4.35 -16.70 29.52
N ASN A 199 -4.52 -17.87 30.14
CA ASN A 199 -3.62 -18.36 31.19
C ASN A 199 -2.28 -18.88 30.65
N SER A 200 -2.14 -19.03 29.33
CA SER A 200 -0.95 -19.58 28.69
C SER A 200 0.19 -18.57 28.47
N PHE A 201 -0.05 -17.26 28.65
CA PHE A 201 0.86 -16.21 28.16
C PHE A 201 1.37 -15.22 29.21
N GLU A 202 0.89 -15.28 30.46
CA GLU A 202 1.02 -14.18 31.43
C GLU A 202 2.27 -14.24 32.34
N GLN A 203 3.21 -15.18 32.12
CA GLN A 203 4.31 -15.42 33.07
C GLN A 203 5.55 -14.53 32.85
N ASP A 204 5.83 -14.10 31.62
CA ASP A 204 6.98 -13.24 31.28
C ASP A 204 6.54 -12.16 30.28
N SER A 205 6.16 -10.99 30.81
CA SER A 205 5.61 -9.87 30.04
C SER A 205 6.51 -8.64 30.10
N ILE A 206 6.73 -8.01 28.94
CA ILE A 206 7.51 -6.78 28.79
C ILE A 206 6.61 -5.71 28.20
N ASP A 207 6.41 -4.62 28.94
CA ASP A 207 5.74 -3.42 28.43
C ASP A 207 6.67 -2.68 27.45
N LEU A 208 6.13 -2.31 26.29
CA LEU A 208 6.90 -1.54 25.32
C LEU A 208 6.87 -0.05 25.66
N GLU A 209 8.05 0.56 25.74
CA GLU A 209 8.19 2.00 25.97
C GLU A 209 7.39 2.81 24.94
N TYR A 210 6.67 3.82 25.44
CA TYR A 210 5.80 4.69 24.67
C TYR A 210 4.73 3.94 23.86
N SER A 211 4.27 2.79 24.34
CA SER A 211 3.21 2.02 23.71
C SER A 211 2.30 1.39 24.78
N SER A 212 1.08 1.03 24.37
CA SER A 212 0.18 0.22 25.20
C SER A 212 0.26 -1.27 24.87
N LEU A 213 1.23 -1.66 24.04
CA LEU A 213 1.49 -3.04 23.64
C LEU A 213 2.31 -3.75 24.72
N VAL A 214 1.99 -5.04 24.90
CA VAL A 214 2.74 -5.91 25.81
C VAL A 214 3.29 -7.08 25.01
N VAL A 215 4.59 -7.35 25.19
CA VAL A 215 5.25 -8.52 24.60
C VAL A 215 5.22 -9.65 25.61
N TRP A 216 4.79 -10.84 25.19
CA TRP A 216 4.78 -12.04 26.01
C TRP A 216 5.69 -13.10 25.43
N ARG A 217 6.25 -13.93 26.30
CA ARG A 217 6.85 -15.20 25.90
C ARG A 217 5.99 -16.35 26.39
N ASP A 218 5.92 -17.39 25.58
CA ASP A 218 5.36 -18.66 26.01
C ASP A 218 6.10 -19.22 27.23
N VAL A 219 5.43 -20.08 27.99
CA VAL A 219 5.97 -20.75 29.20
C VAL A 219 7.28 -21.50 28.91
N GLN A 220 7.43 -22.02 27.69
CA GLN A 220 8.64 -22.72 27.24
C GLN A 220 9.71 -21.78 26.66
N GLY A 221 9.42 -20.48 26.53
CA GLY A 221 10.31 -19.48 25.94
C GLY A 221 10.55 -19.61 24.44
N LEU A 222 9.83 -20.52 23.76
CA LEU A 222 10.03 -20.86 22.35
C LEU A 222 9.34 -19.88 21.39
N SER A 223 8.24 -19.26 21.81
CA SER A 223 7.46 -18.36 20.97
C SER A 223 7.23 -17.02 21.65
N THR A 224 7.29 -15.95 20.86
CA THR A 224 7.06 -14.58 21.34
C THR A 224 5.79 -14.04 20.72
N TYR A 225 4.98 -13.36 21.53
CA TYR A 225 3.72 -12.77 21.12
C TYR A 225 3.70 -11.28 21.45
N VAL A 226 2.90 -10.51 20.72
CA VAL A 226 2.53 -9.15 21.09
C VAL A 226 1.03 -9.07 21.26
N ALA A 227 0.61 -8.44 22.34
CA ALA A 227 -0.79 -8.28 22.68
C ALA A 227 -1.20 -6.82 22.62
N ASP A 228 -2.35 -6.59 21.99
CA ASP A 228 -3.01 -5.30 22.02
C ASP A 228 -3.60 -5.02 23.43
N PRO A 229 -3.74 -3.74 23.81
CA PRO A 229 -4.45 -3.39 25.03
C PRO A 229 -5.91 -3.88 24.96
N PRO A 230 -6.50 -4.30 26.09
CA PRO A 230 -7.88 -4.75 26.12
C PRO A 230 -8.85 -3.68 25.64
N ASN A 231 -9.88 -4.13 24.92
CA ASN A 231 -10.92 -3.33 24.31
C ASN A 231 -12.32 -3.84 24.69
N ASP A 232 -13.22 -2.89 24.95
CA ASP A 232 -14.65 -3.07 25.21
C ASP A 232 -15.55 -2.40 24.15
N THR A 233 -14.98 -1.60 23.24
CA THR A 233 -15.75 -0.71 22.37
C THR A 233 -16.20 -1.36 21.05
N THR A 234 -15.53 -2.42 20.60
CA THR A 234 -15.78 -3.06 19.31
C THR A 234 -16.65 -4.31 19.46
N SER A 235 -17.59 -4.53 18.54
CA SER A 235 -18.45 -5.72 18.58
C SER A 235 -17.63 -7.01 18.41
N LEU A 236 -18.02 -8.07 19.14
CA LEU A 236 -17.38 -9.40 19.04
C LEU A 236 -17.42 -9.94 17.61
N ALA A 237 -18.50 -9.69 16.85
CA ALA A 237 -18.60 -10.11 15.46
C ALA A 237 -17.52 -9.45 14.58
N SER A 238 -17.27 -8.15 14.75
CA SER A 238 -16.19 -7.45 14.04
C SER A 238 -14.81 -7.95 14.45
N ILE A 239 -14.60 -8.24 15.74
CA ILE A 239 -13.37 -8.82 16.26
C ILE A 239 -13.09 -10.19 15.64
N CYS A 240 -14.07 -11.10 15.66
CA CYS A 240 -13.92 -12.42 15.05
C CYS A 240 -13.67 -12.33 13.54
N LYS A 241 -14.37 -11.43 12.82
CA LYS A 241 -14.16 -11.23 11.38
C LYS A 241 -12.74 -10.77 11.07
N LEU A 242 -12.25 -9.75 11.78
CA LEU A 242 -10.89 -9.25 11.58
C LEU A 242 -9.85 -10.32 11.97
N ALA A 243 -10.00 -10.98 13.12
CA ALA A 243 -9.08 -12.01 13.56
C ALA A 243 -8.94 -13.17 12.55
N LYS A 244 -10.05 -13.60 11.93
CA LYS A 244 -10.04 -14.62 10.86
C LYS A 244 -9.24 -14.16 9.65
N ILE A 245 -9.37 -12.89 9.25
CA ILE A 245 -8.60 -12.32 8.14
C ILE A 245 -7.11 -12.26 8.52
N LEU A 246 -6.79 -11.73 9.69
CA LEU A 246 -5.42 -11.55 10.19
C LEU A 246 -4.69 -12.87 10.47
N LYS A 247 -5.41 -13.98 10.68
CA LYS A 247 -4.83 -15.31 10.89
C LYS A 247 -4.12 -15.86 9.64
N ASN A 248 -4.52 -15.42 8.46
CA ASN A 248 -4.01 -15.93 7.17
C ASN A 248 -3.08 -14.94 6.46
N VAL A 249 -2.55 -13.94 7.18
CA VAL A 249 -1.70 -12.89 6.63
C VAL A 249 -0.23 -13.31 6.64
N GLU A 250 0.48 -13.02 5.54
CA GLU A 250 1.94 -13.13 5.46
C GLU A 250 2.60 -11.85 5.99
N PRO A 251 3.30 -11.88 7.15
CA PRO A 251 3.70 -10.65 7.85
C PRO A 251 4.64 -9.74 7.06
N ALA A 252 5.66 -10.31 6.40
CA ALA A 252 6.64 -9.54 5.64
C ALA A 252 6.02 -8.85 4.41
N GLN A 253 4.96 -9.46 3.86
CA GLN A 253 4.28 -8.97 2.67
C GLN A 253 3.44 -7.72 2.97
N PHE A 254 2.70 -7.76 4.08
CA PHE A 254 1.64 -6.81 4.39
C PHE A 254 1.96 -5.84 5.53
N GLY A 255 3.06 -6.06 6.29
CA GLY A 255 3.36 -5.20 7.44
C GLY A 255 2.34 -5.36 8.57
N ILE A 256 1.79 -6.57 8.72
CA ILE A 256 0.76 -6.93 9.69
C ILE A 256 1.13 -8.30 10.27
N LEU A 257 1.27 -8.41 11.58
CA LEU A 257 1.60 -9.70 12.20
C LEU A 257 0.44 -10.69 12.11
N GLN A 258 0.77 -11.98 12.06
CA GLN A 258 -0.23 -13.04 12.03
C GLN A 258 -0.99 -13.07 13.37
N CYS A 259 -2.32 -13.02 13.28
CA CYS A 259 -3.17 -13.14 14.47
C CYS A 259 -3.16 -14.58 14.97
N HIS A 260 -2.61 -14.80 16.16
CA HIS A 260 -2.68 -16.08 16.87
C HIS A 260 -4.11 -16.35 17.35
N GLY A 261 -4.77 -15.29 17.86
CA GLY A 261 -6.18 -15.32 18.22
C GLY A 261 -6.58 -14.15 19.11
N VAL A 262 -7.73 -14.30 19.77
CA VAL A 262 -8.32 -13.27 20.64
C VAL A 262 -8.47 -13.81 22.05
N SER A 263 -7.89 -13.14 23.03
CA SER A 263 -8.12 -13.44 24.44
C SER A 263 -9.32 -12.64 24.93
N ARG A 264 -10.23 -13.32 25.63
CA ARG A 264 -11.43 -12.75 26.27
C ARG A 264 -11.30 -12.89 27.78
N ARG A 265 -11.59 -11.82 28.51
CA ARG A 265 -11.83 -11.85 29.96
C ARG A 265 -13.22 -11.30 30.23
N ASP A 266 -14.07 -12.11 30.83
CA ASP A 266 -15.39 -11.67 31.28
C ASP A 266 -15.24 -10.91 32.61
N LEU A 267 -15.68 -9.65 32.63
CA LEU A 267 -15.77 -8.89 33.87
C LEU A 267 -17.12 -9.22 34.54
N HIS A 268 -17.08 -9.96 35.65
CA HIS A 268 -18.25 -10.13 36.50
C HIS A 268 -18.56 -8.81 37.23
N ILE A 269 -19.37 -7.94 36.63
CA ILE A 269 -19.95 -6.78 37.31
C ILE A 269 -21.44 -7.06 37.56
N VAL A 270 -21.90 -6.80 38.78
CA VAL A 270 -23.24 -7.06 39.35
C VAL A 270 -24.36 -6.19 38.73
N SER A 271 -24.19 -5.73 37.49
CA SER A 271 -25.15 -4.89 36.76
C SER A 271 -25.38 -5.51 35.39
N GLU A 272 -26.63 -5.48 34.89
CA GLU A 272 -27.20 -6.17 33.71
C GLU A 272 -26.53 -5.93 32.33
N LYS A 273 -25.26 -5.50 32.28
CA LYS A 273 -24.43 -5.46 31.08
C LYS A 273 -23.15 -6.26 31.29
N GLU A 274 -23.14 -7.49 30.82
CA GLU A 274 -21.91 -8.26 30.59
C GLU A 274 -20.98 -7.44 29.68
N SER A 275 -19.86 -6.96 30.22
CA SER A 275 -18.82 -6.28 29.44
C SER A 275 -17.62 -7.21 29.39
N SER A 276 -17.38 -7.84 28.24
CA SER A 276 -16.21 -8.68 28.02
C SER A 276 -15.06 -7.84 27.46
N LEU A 277 -13.90 -7.86 28.12
CA LEU A 277 -12.68 -7.28 27.58
C LEU A 277 -12.04 -8.25 26.60
N THR A 278 -11.73 -7.77 25.40
CA THR A 278 -11.08 -8.56 24.35
C THR A 278 -9.76 -7.94 23.93
N ARG A 279 -8.77 -8.77 23.61
CA ARG A 279 -7.47 -8.33 23.10
C ARG A 279 -6.98 -9.26 21.99
N PHE A 280 -6.38 -8.68 20.96
CA PHE A 280 -5.70 -9.45 19.91
C PHE A 280 -4.34 -9.91 20.40
N ILE A 281 -3.97 -11.12 20.01
CA ILE A 281 -2.67 -11.72 20.24
C ILE A 281 -2.06 -12.02 18.87
N PHE A 282 -0.89 -11.46 18.62
CA PHE A 282 -0.15 -11.64 17.38
C PHE A 282 1.14 -12.40 17.63
N SER A 283 1.46 -13.32 16.72
CA SER A 283 2.73 -14.06 16.77
C SER A 283 3.86 -13.18 16.21
N ILE A 284 4.98 -13.11 16.93
CA ILE A 284 6.23 -12.52 16.42
C ILE A 284 7.06 -13.66 15.81
N PRO A 285 7.40 -13.60 14.50
CA PRO A 285 8.27 -14.59 13.87
C PRO A 285 9.64 -14.69 14.56
N ASP A 286 10.16 -15.92 14.70
CA ASP A 286 11.39 -16.20 15.47
C ASP A 286 12.66 -15.49 14.96
N HIS A 287 12.68 -15.15 13.66
CA HIS A 287 13.78 -14.42 13.03
C HIS A 287 13.75 -12.90 13.31
N LEU A 288 12.68 -12.40 13.94
CA LEU A 288 12.47 -11.01 14.28
C LEU A 288 12.65 -10.80 15.78
N THR A 289 13.45 -9.81 16.14
CA THR A 289 13.87 -9.54 17.52
C THR A 289 13.80 -8.06 17.86
N LYS A 290 14.12 -7.70 19.10
CA LYS A 290 14.20 -6.30 19.60
C LYS A 290 12.91 -5.50 19.36
N PRO A 291 11.77 -5.95 19.92
CA PRO A 291 10.51 -5.22 19.78
C PRO A 291 10.63 -3.83 20.40
N GLN A 292 10.25 -2.81 19.63
CA GLN A 292 10.14 -1.43 20.11
C GLN A 292 9.00 -0.71 19.39
N SER A 293 8.43 0.33 19.98
CA SER A 293 7.49 1.19 19.28
C SER A 293 8.22 2.07 18.25
N LEU A 294 7.53 2.46 17.17
CA LEU A 294 8.06 3.49 16.26
C LEU A 294 8.33 4.80 17.02
N ARG A 295 7.54 5.12 18.05
CA ARG A 295 7.79 6.29 18.92
C ARG A 295 9.18 6.22 19.55
N LYS A 296 9.56 5.09 20.16
CA LYS A 296 10.90 4.88 20.73
C LYS A 296 11.98 5.08 19.66
N LEU A 297 11.83 4.43 18.51
CA LEU A 297 12.76 4.52 17.40
C LEU A 297 12.96 5.97 16.94
N VAL A 298 11.87 6.73 16.78
CA VAL A 298 11.91 8.12 16.33
C VAL A 298 12.55 9.05 17.37
N LEU A 299 12.32 8.79 18.66
CA LEU A 299 12.90 9.58 19.75
C LEU A 299 14.41 9.38 19.92
N SER A 300 14.91 8.15 19.84
CA SER A 300 16.28 7.84 20.28
C SER A 300 17.25 7.40 19.19
N GLU A 301 16.77 6.95 18.02
CA GLU A 301 17.61 6.17 17.11
C GLU A 301 17.54 6.59 15.64
N ILE A 302 16.36 6.96 15.12
CA ILE A 302 16.12 7.08 13.68
C ILE A 302 17.01 8.12 12.97
N GLY A 303 17.43 9.16 13.69
CA GLY A 303 18.34 10.19 13.18
C GLY A 303 19.74 9.66 12.85
N ASN A 304 20.18 8.61 13.57
CA ASN A 304 21.48 7.97 13.41
C ASN A 304 21.43 6.73 12.51
N ARG A 305 20.25 6.36 12.00
CA ARG A 305 20.05 5.23 11.10
C ARG A 305 20.26 5.62 9.64
N PRO A 306 20.68 4.67 8.78
CA PRO A 306 20.73 4.87 7.34
C PRO A 306 19.41 5.38 6.76
N LEU A 307 19.49 6.16 5.68
CA LEU A 307 18.34 6.79 5.06
C LEU A 307 17.35 5.76 4.46
N ASP A 308 17.86 4.67 3.92
CA ASP A 308 17.10 3.56 3.36
C ASP A 308 16.18 2.89 4.39
N GLU A 309 16.60 2.79 5.66
CA GLU A 309 15.73 2.29 6.75
C GLU A 309 14.43 3.12 6.83
N ARG A 310 14.48 4.43 6.60
CA ARG A 310 13.30 5.32 6.63
C ARG A 310 12.33 5.02 5.48
N PHE A 311 12.86 4.74 4.29
CA PHE A 311 12.04 4.33 3.15
C PHE A 311 11.42 2.94 3.35
N ILE A 312 12.16 2.01 3.95
CA ILE A 312 11.65 0.67 4.28
C ILE A 312 10.46 0.77 5.24
N LEU A 313 10.62 1.50 6.35
CA LEU A 313 9.57 1.72 7.34
C LEU A 313 8.33 2.39 6.73
N ALA A 314 8.54 3.46 5.96
CA ALA A 314 7.46 4.18 5.29
C ALA A 314 6.64 3.27 4.35
N ARG A 315 7.33 2.47 3.54
CA ARG A 315 6.70 1.54 2.59
C ARG A 315 5.95 0.41 3.29
N GLN A 316 6.53 -0.16 4.35
CA GLN A 316 5.87 -1.21 5.14
C GLN A 316 4.61 -0.68 5.82
N LEU A 317 4.66 0.53 6.38
CA LEU A 317 3.50 1.15 7.00
C LEU A 317 2.39 1.46 5.99
N ALA A 318 2.74 1.98 4.81
CA ALA A 318 1.77 2.20 3.73
C ALA A 318 1.10 0.89 3.26
N LYS A 319 1.88 -0.20 3.14
CA LYS A 319 1.35 -1.54 2.82
C LYS A 319 0.39 -2.07 3.89
N ALA A 320 0.68 -1.82 5.16
CA ALA A 320 -0.18 -2.22 6.27
C ALA A 320 -1.52 -1.51 6.24
N VAL A 321 -1.51 -0.18 6.04
CA VAL A 321 -2.74 0.62 5.90
C VAL A 321 -3.53 0.18 4.66
N MET A 322 -2.84 -0.02 3.53
CA MET A 322 -3.43 -0.56 2.31
C MET A 322 -4.15 -1.90 2.58
N PHE A 323 -3.51 -2.83 3.29
CA PHE A 323 -4.10 -4.13 3.59
C PHE A 323 -5.37 -3.98 4.42
N VAL A 324 -5.34 -3.18 5.49
CA VAL A 324 -6.50 -2.93 6.37
C VAL A 324 -7.67 -2.34 5.57
N HIS A 325 -7.41 -1.33 4.74
CA HIS A 325 -8.42 -0.71 3.88
C HIS A 325 -8.94 -1.66 2.81
N SER A 326 -8.08 -2.48 2.23
CA SER A 326 -8.46 -3.49 1.24
C SER A 326 -9.37 -4.58 1.82
N ALA A 327 -9.23 -4.86 3.11
CA ALA A 327 -10.09 -5.78 3.86
C ALA A 327 -11.43 -5.13 4.32
N GLY A 328 -11.70 -3.87 3.98
CA GLY A 328 -12.94 -3.16 4.33
C GLY A 328 -12.96 -2.64 5.77
N PHE A 329 -11.79 -2.43 6.37
CA PHE A 329 -11.66 -1.90 7.73
C PHE A 329 -11.03 -0.53 7.75
N VAL A 330 -11.36 0.20 8.81
CA VAL A 330 -10.73 1.46 9.19
C VAL A 330 -10.04 1.26 10.53
N HIS A 331 -8.75 1.61 10.63
CA HIS A 331 -7.91 1.37 11.81
C HIS A 331 -8.21 2.32 12.97
N LYS A 332 -8.38 3.62 12.70
CA LYS A 332 -8.68 4.71 13.66
C LYS A 332 -7.61 5.08 14.68
N ASN A 333 -6.51 4.36 14.69
CA ASN A 333 -5.51 4.49 15.75
C ASN A 333 -4.08 4.47 15.22
N ILE A 334 -3.84 4.85 13.95
CA ILE A 334 -2.49 4.85 13.36
C ILE A 334 -1.66 5.97 14.00
N ARG A 335 -0.67 5.61 14.82
CA ARG A 335 0.29 6.53 15.44
C ARG A 335 1.63 5.83 15.72
N PRO A 336 2.74 6.54 16.01
CA PRO A 336 4.01 5.92 16.35
C PRO A 336 3.96 4.95 17.55
N GLU A 337 3.02 5.15 18.49
CA GLU A 337 2.81 4.25 19.65
C GLU A 337 2.16 2.91 19.27
N THR A 338 1.49 2.84 18.11
CA THR A 338 0.73 1.67 17.64
C THR A 338 1.39 0.99 16.43
N ILE A 339 2.68 1.29 16.23
CA ILE A 339 3.49 0.69 15.17
C ILE A 339 4.63 -0.02 15.88
N LEU A 340 4.66 -1.34 15.77
CA LEU A 340 5.72 -2.17 16.29
C LEU A 340 6.85 -2.23 15.27
N VAL A 341 8.08 -1.97 15.70
CA VAL A 341 9.28 -2.18 14.91
C VAL A 341 10.07 -3.34 15.51
N LEU A 342 10.37 -4.31 14.66
CA LEU A 342 11.24 -5.44 14.95
C LEU A 342 12.47 -5.38 14.05
N ARG A 343 13.54 -6.08 14.42
CA ARG A 343 14.76 -6.21 13.60
C ARG A 343 15.02 -7.65 13.23
N ASP A 344 15.40 -7.87 11.99
CA ASP A 344 15.81 -9.18 11.51
C ASP A 344 17.28 -9.49 11.87
N GLN A 345 17.77 -10.62 11.36
CA GLN A 345 19.17 -11.05 11.52
C GLN A 345 20.20 -10.05 10.95
N HIS A 346 19.82 -9.27 9.92
CA HIS A 346 20.66 -8.24 9.31
C HIS A 346 20.58 -6.90 10.05
N GLN A 347 19.76 -6.83 11.11
CA GLN A 347 19.39 -5.62 11.84
C GLN A 347 18.53 -4.65 11.03
N ASP A 348 17.95 -5.09 9.91
CA ASP A 348 17.04 -4.28 9.11
C ASP A 348 15.68 -4.13 9.82
N PRO A 349 15.09 -2.92 9.81
CA PRO A 349 13.85 -2.66 10.51
C PRO A 349 12.65 -3.22 9.75
N ASN A 350 11.71 -3.80 10.50
CA ASN A 350 10.45 -4.31 10.01
C ASN A 350 9.31 -3.71 10.82
N ALA A 351 8.50 -2.84 10.19
CA ALA A 351 7.35 -2.19 10.79
C ALA A 351 6.07 -3.02 10.62
N PHE A 352 5.32 -3.15 11.71
CA PHE A 352 4.05 -3.82 11.77
C PHE A 352 3.00 -2.92 12.40
N LEU A 353 1.87 -2.73 11.71
CA LEU A 353 0.74 -1.98 12.27
C LEU A 353 0.00 -2.86 13.29
N THR A 354 -0.16 -2.32 14.50
CA THR A 354 -0.85 -2.95 15.63
C THR A 354 -1.84 -1.96 16.25
N GLY A 355 -2.42 -2.27 17.41
CA GLY A 355 -3.32 -1.35 18.10
C GLY A 355 -4.72 -1.35 17.50
N PHE A 356 -5.22 -2.53 17.12
CA PHE A 356 -6.58 -2.79 16.65
C PHE A 356 -7.61 -2.67 17.78
N LYS A 357 -7.55 -1.57 18.54
CA LYS A 357 -8.45 -1.25 19.65
C LYS A 357 -9.71 -0.52 19.19
N SER A 358 -9.65 0.29 18.14
CA SER A 358 -10.78 1.15 17.73
C SER A 358 -11.22 0.90 16.28
N PHE A 359 -10.80 -0.22 15.69
CA PHE A 359 -11.12 -0.52 14.30
C PHE A 359 -12.63 -0.79 14.11
N ARG A 360 -13.10 -0.59 12.88
CA ARG A 360 -14.47 -0.93 12.48
C ARG A 360 -14.53 -1.37 11.02
N LEU A 361 -15.62 -2.05 10.69
CA LEU A 361 -16.09 -2.13 9.30
C LEU A 361 -16.51 -0.72 8.85
N GLU A 362 -16.23 -0.42 7.59
CA GLU A 362 -16.58 0.85 6.96
C GLU A 362 -18.07 1.21 7.05
N GLU A 363 -18.93 0.26 6.69
CA GLU A 363 -20.39 0.34 6.77
C GLU A 363 -20.93 0.44 8.22
N GLY A 364 -20.10 0.17 9.23
CA GLY A 364 -20.52 0.14 10.63
C GLY A 364 -20.75 1.54 11.20
N ARG A 365 -21.82 1.78 11.96
CA ARG A 365 -22.11 3.09 12.58
C ARG A 365 -20.93 3.59 13.42
N THR A 366 -20.50 4.84 13.21
CA THR A 366 -19.46 5.46 14.04
C THR A 366 -20.08 5.96 15.34
N LEU A 367 -19.61 5.45 16.49
CA LEU A 367 -19.82 6.13 17.76
C LEU A 367 -19.06 7.46 17.69
N LEU A 368 -19.76 8.59 17.62
CA LEU A 368 -19.18 9.96 17.61
C LEU A 368 -18.67 10.35 19.01
N ARG A 369 -17.93 9.44 19.65
CA ARG A 369 -17.28 9.66 20.94
C ARG A 369 -15.81 9.90 20.68
N GLY A 370 -15.38 11.14 20.87
CA GLY A 370 -13.97 11.49 20.81
C GLY A 370 -13.32 11.53 22.20
N ASP A 371 -12.10 12.04 22.22
CA ASP A 371 -11.34 12.36 23.43
C ASP A 371 -10.59 13.69 23.18
N ASP A 372 -10.05 14.26 24.26
CA ASP A 372 -9.35 15.56 24.21
C ASP A 372 -7.83 15.38 24.45
N PHE A 373 -7.29 14.20 24.16
CA PHE A 373 -5.85 13.94 24.26
C PHE A 373 -5.15 14.62 23.08
N TRP A 374 -4.45 15.72 23.35
CA TRP A 374 -3.81 16.55 22.32
C TRP A 374 -2.78 15.75 21.51
N GLU A 375 -2.06 14.84 22.17
CA GLU A 375 -1.05 13.98 21.57
C GLU A 375 -1.65 12.98 20.58
N PHE A 376 -2.92 12.61 20.75
CA PHE A 376 -3.65 11.78 19.79
C PHE A 376 -4.25 12.62 18.67
N ASN A 377 -4.74 13.82 19.02
CA ASN A 377 -5.32 14.77 18.07
C ASN A 377 -4.32 15.22 17.00
N LEU A 378 -3.02 15.25 17.30
CA LEU A 378 -1.98 15.53 16.31
C LEU A 378 -2.01 14.58 15.10
N TYR A 379 -2.42 13.32 15.28
CA TYR A 379 -2.54 12.31 14.22
C TYR A 379 -3.97 12.21 13.66
N ARG A 380 -4.93 12.99 14.15
CA ARG A 380 -6.32 12.99 13.68
C ARG A 380 -6.57 14.20 12.80
N HIS A 381 -7.31 14.00 11.73
CA HIS A 381 -7.77 15.11 10.89
C HIS A 381 -8.56 16.13 11.74
N PRO A 382 -8.48 17.45 11.46
CA PRO A 382 -9.16 18.48 12.25
C PRO A 382 -10.66 18.25 12.48
N THR A 383 -11.38 17.68 11.51
CA THR A 383 -12.83 17.36 11.62
C THR A 383 -13.14 16.22 12.59
N ARG A 384 -12.10 15.52 13.07
CA ARG A 384 -12.19 14.36 13.99
C ARG A 384 -11.51 14.60 15.35
N GLN A 385 -11.08 15.82 15.64
CA GLN A 385 -10.49 16.18 16.93
C GLN A 385 -11.57 16.59 17.94
N GLY A 386 -11.30 16.35 19.23
CA GLY A 386 -12.16 16.74 20.34
C GLY A 386 -13.27 15.75 20.68
N MET A 387 -14.06 16.07 21.70
CA MET A 387 -15.05 15.17 22.32
C MET A 387 -16.23 14.79 21.41
N HIS A 388 -16.53 15.63 20.42
CA HIS A 388 -17.66 15.48 19.50
C HIS A 388 -17.20 15.64 18.04
N PRO A 389 -16.65 14.58 17.42
CA PRO A 389 -16.25 14.62 16.02
C PRO A 389 -17.39 15.00 15.08
N GLU A 390 -17.11 15.83 14.07
CA GLU A 390 -18.12 16.40 13.17
C GLU A 390 -18.56 15.42 12.08
N GLU A 391 -17.64 14.56 11.64
CA GLU A 391 -17.84 13.64 10.51
C GLU A 391 -17.76 12.20 10.97
N SER A 392 -18.41 11.26 10.27
CA SER A 392 -18.10 9.84 10.42
C SER A 392 -16.65 9.59 10.03
N TYR A 393 -15.98 8.66 10.70
CA TYR A 393 -14.63 8.28 10.29
C TYR A 393 -14.67 7.72 8.86
N SER A 394 -13.59 7.78 8.09
CA SER A 394 -13.46 7.18 6.76
C SER A 394 -12.02 6.70 6.53
N MET A 395 -11.74 5.97 5.46
CA MET A 395 -10.36 5.55 5.15
C MET A 395 -9.39 6.73 4.98
N GLN A 396 -9.86 7.87 4.45
CA GLN A 396 -9.04 9.09 4.31
C GLN A 396 -8.49 9.60 5.66
N HIS A 397 -9.23 9.39 6.74
CA HIS A 397 -8.76 9.80 8.07
C HIS A 397 -7.56 8.98 8.53
N ASP A 398 -7.50 7.70 8.18
CA ASP A 398 -6.31 6.87 8.39
C ASP A 398 -5.15 7.29 7.48
N ILE A 399 -5.43 7.72 6.24
CA ILE A 399 -4.42 8.27 5.33
C ILE A 399 -3.81 9.56 5.90
N TYR A 400 -4.62 10.44 6.49
CA TYR A 400 -4.11 11.61 7.20
C TYR A 400 -3.16 11.20 8.33
N SER A 401 -3.59 10.27 9.20
CA SER A 401 -2.75 9.76 10.30
C SER A 401 -1.44 9.15 9.80
N LEU A 402 -1.50 8.40 8.69
CA LEU A 402 -0.33 7.87 8.02
C LEU A 402 0.62 8.98 7.54
N GLY A 403 0.09 10.05 6.94
CA GLY A 403 0.86 11.22 6.54
C GLY A 403 1.66 11.83 7.68
N VAL A 404 1.07 11.93 8.88
CA VAL A 404 1.77 12.44 10.08
C VAL A 404 2.88 11.48 10.52
N CYS A 405 2.65 10.16 10.50
CA CYS A 405 3.70 9.16 10.79
C CYS A 405 4.86 9.21 9.77
N LEU A 406 4.54 9.32 8.48
CA LEU A 406 5.54 9.45 7.41
C LEU A 406 6.35 10.75 7.56
N LEU A 407 5.71 11.84 7.96
CA LEU A 407 6.40 13.09 8.26
C LEU A 407 7.47 12.89 9.35
N GLU A 408 7.11 12.25 10.47
CA GLU A 408 8.07 11.95 11.56
C GLU A 408 9.24 11.06 11.14
N ILE A 409 8.93 10.01 10.38
CA ILE A 409 9.95 9.11 9.80
C ILE A 409 10.89 9.92 8.90
N GLY A 410 10.34 10.75 8.01
CA GLY A 410 11.11 11.49 7.02
C GLY A 410 11.97 12.61 7.61
N ILE A 411 11.44 13.38 8.57
CA ILE A 411 12.24 14.40 9.27
C ILE A 411 13.23 13.80 10.26
N ALA A 412 13.02 12.52 10.61
CA ALA A 412 13.76 11.79 11.62
C ALA A 412 13.70 12.47 12.99
N GLY A 413 12.49 12.85 13.40
CA GLY A 413 12.26 13.61 14.62
C GLY A 413 10.81 13.51 15.08
N SER A 414 10.63 13.39 16.39
CA SER A 414 9.33 13.20 17.01
C SER A 414 8.56 14.51 17.11
N LEU A 415 7.26 14.49 16.80
CA LEU A 415 6.36 15.65 17.02
C LEU A 415 5.86 15.72 18.47
N VAL A 416 5.86 14.56 19.16
CA VAL A 416 5.50 14.43 20.58
C VAL A 416 6.72 13.98 21.38
N LEU A 417 7.08 14.71 22.42
CA LEU A 417 8.11 14.32 23.38
C LEU A 417 7.46 13.89 24.70
N TYR A 418 8.22 13.20 25.52
CA TYR A 418 7.75 12.70 26.82
C TYR A 418 8.72 13.17 27.91
N GLU A 419 8.22 13.88 28.91
CA GLU A 419 9.03 14.25 30.10
C GLU A 419 9.21 13.07 31.05
N THR A 420 8.16 12.26 31.13
CA THR A 420 8.12 10.92 31.72
C THR A 420 7.31 10.05 30.77
N GLU A 421 7.35 8.71 30.88
CA GLU A 421 6.65 7.77 29.99
C GLU A 421 5.15 8.05 29.79
N LYS A 422 4.52 8.88 30.65
CA LYS A 422 3.09 9.16 30.64
C LYS A 422 2.71 10.63 30.41
N VAL A 423 3.68 11.56 30.37
CA VAL A 423 3.40 12.99 30.20
C VAL A 423 3.96 13.47 28.87
N ALA A 424 3.06 13.58 27.89
CA ALA A 424 3.37 14.08 26.55
C ALA A 424 3.50 15.61 26.55
N LYS A 425 4.48 16.13 25.81
CA LYS A 425 4.63 17.55 25.46
C LYS A 425 4.90 17.74 23.97
N PRO A 426 4.49 18.88 23.37
CA PRO A 426 4.85 19.20 21.99
C PRO A 426 6.37 19.29 21.82
N SER A 427 6.90 18.78 20.70
CA SER A 427 8.31 18.97 20.38
C SER A 427 8.63 20.44 20.09
N PRO A 428 9.89 20.88 20.22
CA PRO A 428 10.28 22.25 19.87
C PRO A 428 9.92 22.65 18.44
N ILE A 429 9.89 21.69 17.51
CA ILE A 429 9.49 21.89 16.12
C ILE A 429 8.02 22.32 16.06
N ILE A 430 7.13 21.60 16.76
CA ILE A 430 5.71 21.95 16.83
C ILE A 430 5.52 23.24 17.63
N ALA A 431 6.19 23.39 18.78
CA ALA A 431 6.03 24.57 19.63
C ALA A 431 6.46 25.88 18.93
N ALA A 432 7.47 25.81 18.05
CA ALA A 432 7.91 26.96 17.26
C ALA A 432 6.96 27.32 16.10
N LEU A 433 6.31 26.31 15.51
CA LEU A 433 5.41 26.49 14.37
C LEU A 433 3.96 26.75 14.77
N PHE A 434 3.58 26.31 15.96
CA PHE A 434 2.20 26.33 16.43
C PHE A 434 2.15 26.71 17.91
N SER A 435 1.46 27.82 18.17
CA SER A 435 1.11 28.27 19.52
C SER A 435 -0.41 28.30 19.61
N TYR A 436 -0.98 27.73 20.68
CA TYR A 436 -2.42 27.77 20.95
C TYR A 436 -2.86 29.21 21.21
N HIS A 437 -3.19 29.94 20.15
CA HIS A 437 -3.49 31.37 20.23
C HIS A 437 -4.95 31.68 20.55
N THR A 438 -5.86 30.68 20.51
CA THR A 438 -7.30 30.91 20.66
C THR A 438 -7.99 29.86 21.53
N LYS A 439 -9.13 30.23 22.15
CA LYS A 439 -10.05 29.27 22.82
C LYS A 439 -10.78 28.36 21.82
N ASP A 440 -10.65 28.61 20.52
CA ASP A 440 -11.32 27.86 19.46
C ASP A 440 -10.49 26.62 19.08
N THR A 441 -10.87 25.48 19.65
CA THR A 441 -10.22 24.18 19.42
C THR A 441 -10.24 23.77 17.95
N ARG A 442 -11.31 24.09 17.21
CA ARG A 442 -11.45 23.76 15.79
C ARG A 442 -10.47 24.56 14.96
N LYS A 443 -10.42 25.88 15.15
CA LYS A 443 -9.47 26.74 14.43
C LYS A 443 -8.03 26.29 14.69
N ASN A 444 -7.71 26.00 15.94
CA ASN A 444 -6.40 25.48 16.34
C ASN A 444 -6.05 24.16 15.61
N ALA A 445 -7.00 23.24 15.44
CA ALA A 445 -6.78 21.99 14.72
C ALA A 445 -6.42 22.21 13.23
N PHE A 446 -7.12 23.11 12.54
CA PHE A 446 -6.82 23.44 11.13
C PHE A 446 -5.52 24.23 10.95
N GLU A 447 -5.16 25.09 11.91
CA GLU A 447 -3.85 25.75 11.94
C GLU A 447 -2.72 24.73 12.16
N LEU A 448 -2.91 23.76 13.07
CA LEU A 448 -1.94 22.67 13.28
C LEU A 448 -1.74 21.84 12.00
N LYS A 449 -2.83 21.45 11.32
CA LYS A 449 -2.76 20.77 10.02
C LYS A 449 -1.91 21.56 9.02
N ARG A 450 -2.16 22.88 8.88
CA ARG A 450 -1.38 23.74 7.98
C ARG A 450 0.09 23.82 8.37
N ALA A 451 0.39 23.85 9.67
CA ALA A 451 1.76 23.82 10.16
C ALA A 451 2.46 22.49 9.82
N LEU A 452 1.76 21.35 9.89
CA LEU A 452 2.31 20.05 9.49
C LEU A 452 2.60 19.97 7.99
N VAL A 453 1.71 20.49 7.13
CA VAL A 453 1.94 20.57 5.69
C VAL A 453 3.17 21.42 5.39
N LYS A 454 3.26 22.61 5.99
CA LYS A 454 4.42 23.50 5.82
C LYS A 454 5.71 22.84 6.30
N LEU A 455 5.67 22.15 7.45
CA LEU A 455 6.82 21.40 7.96
C LEU A 455 7.29 20.31 6.96
N ALA A 456 6.35 19.63 6.31
CA ALA A 456 6.65 18.65 5.27
C ALA A 456 7.34 19.31 4.07
N GLU A 457 6.77 20.40 3.56
CA GLU A 457 7.31 21.16 2.41
C GLU A 457 8.69 21.76 2.69
N ASP A 458 8.93 22.27 3.90
CA ASP A 458 10.18 22.93 4.27
C ASP A 458 11.32 21.92 4.50
N LEU A 459 11.04 20.78 5.15
CA LEU A 459 12.09 19.86 5.63
C LEU A 459 12.28 18.60 4.80
N LEU A 460 11.22 18.02 4.25
CA LEU A 460 11.32 16.72 3.56
C LEU A 460 12.08 16.78 2.22
N PRO A 461 12.05 17.86 1.40
CA PRO A 461 12.76 17.86 0.12
C PRO A 461 14.26 17.62 0.27
N SER A 462 14.88 18.18 1.31
CA SER A 462 16.31 18.02 1.59
C SER A 462 16.64 16.71 2.30
N LYS A 463 15.69 16.13 3.05
CA LYS A 463 15.90 14.92 3.86
C LYS A 463 15.54 13.62 3.16
N MET A 464 14.45 13.60 2.40
CA MET A 464 13.85 12.42 1.77
C MET A 464 13.59 12.59 0.27
N GLY A 465 13.78 13.80 -0.27
CA GLY A 465 13.54 14.11 -1.67
C GLY A 465 12.10 14.51 -1.98
N ARG A 466 11.90 14.98 -3.22
CA ARG A 466 10.63 15.59 -3.67
C ARG A 466 9.47 14.60 -3.70
N LYS A 467 9.67 13.40 -4.24
CA LYS A 467 8.62 12.37 -4.32
C LYS A 467 8.05 11.99 -2.95
N TYR A 468 8.92 11.78 -1.96
CA TYR A 468 8.49 11.50 -0.59
C TYR A 468 7.71 12.68 0.00
N THR A 469 8.17 13.91 -0.25
CA THR A 469 7.49 15.13 0.18
C THR A 469 6.09 15.23 -0.41
N GLU A 470 5.95 15.06 -1.71
CA GLU A 470 4.67 15.09 -2.43
C GLU A 470 3.69 14.05 -1.87
N THR A 471 4.18 12.84 -1.56
CA THR A 471 3.39 11.79 -0.92
C THR A 471 2.89 12.21 0.46
N VAL A 472 3.76 12.73 1.33
CA VAL A 472 3.37 13.16 2.68
C VAL A 472 2.37 14.32 2.62
N VAL A 473 2.64 15.34 1.80
CA VAL A 473 1.72 16.49 1.62
C VAL A 473 0.37 16.02 1.10
N THR A 474 0.36 15.11 0.13
CA THR A 474 -0.88 14.52 -0.39
C THR A 474 -1.66 13.79 0.71
N CYS A 475 -0.98 13.02 1.58
CA CYS A 475 -1.65 12.36 2.71
C CYS A 475 -2.29 13.37 3.68
N LEU A 476 -1.55 14.44 4.02
CA LEU A 476 -2.01 15.47 4.95
C LEU A 476 -3.17 16.30 4.37
N THR A 477 -3.27 16.42 3.04
CA THR A 477 -4.29 17.21 2.34
C THR A 477 -5.42 16.38 1.71
N CYS A 478 -5.46 15.06 1.98
CA CYS A 478 -6.39 14.15 1.29
C CYS A 478 -7.88 14.47 1.46
N LEU A 479 -8.24 15.19 2.52
CA LEU A 479 -9.60 15.62 2.88
C LEU A 479 -9.88 17.11 2.56
N ASP A 480 -8.97 17.81 1.89
CA ASP A 480 -9.19 19.22 1.52
C ASP A 480 -10.09 19.35 0.29
N LYS A 481 -11.04 20.31 0.34
CA LYS A 481 -12.07 20.52 -0.69
C LYS A 481 -11.55 21.13 -1.99
N SER A 482 -10.32 21.66 -1.99
CA SER A 482 -9.66 22.27 -3.13
C SER A 482 -8.27 21.67 -3.26
N ASP A 483 -7.92 21.19 -4.45
CA ASP A 483 -6.57 20.68 -4.77
C ASP A 483 -6.16 19.37 -4.10
N ASN A 484 -7.12 18.56 -3.62
CA ASN A 484 -6.78 17.20 -3.23
C ASN A 484 -6.47 16.40 -4.51
N ALA A 485 -5.22 15.98 -4.64
CA ALA A 485 -4.78 15.14 -5.76
C ALA A 485 -5.41 13.72 -5.77
N PHE A 486 -6.45 13.52 -4.96
CA PHE A 486 -7.30 12.34 -4.89
C PHE A 486 -8.67 12.53 -5.58
N GLY A 487 -9.14 13.75 -5.94
CA GLY A 487 -10.45 14.00 -6.61
C GLY A 487 -11.53 14.63 -5.71
N LEU A 488 -12.72 14.96 -6.23
CA LEU A 488 -13.82 15.59 -5.44
C LEU A 488 -14.51 14.61 -4.48
N GLU A 489 -14.93 15.07 -3.29
CA GLU A 489 -15.59 14.26 -2.23
C GLU A 489 -16.78 13.40 -2.75
N SER A 490 -17.48 13.89 -3.78
CA SER A 490 -18.59 13.23 -4.48
C SER A 490 -18.19 12.13 -5.48
N GLU A 491 -16.93 12.08 -5.91
CA GLU A 491 -16.35 10.98 -6.70
C GLU A 491 -15.85 9.82 -5.82
N PHE A 492 -15.84 9.97 -4.50
CA PHE A 492 -15.43 8.93 -3.53
C PHE A 492 -16.59 8.25 -2.82
N LEU A 493 -17.82 8.58 -3.20
CA LEU A 493 -19.02 7.89 -2.75
C LEU A 493 -19.26 6.67 -3.64
N ASP A 494 -18.32 5.72 -3.69
CA ASP A 494 -18.75 4.33 -3.80
C ASP A 494 -19.31 3.94 -2.43
N GLU A 495 -20.33 3.08 -2.36
CA GLU A 495 -21.00 2.74 -1.10
C GLU A 495 -20.06 2.16 -0.02
N ASN A 496 -18.79 1.88 -0.37
CA ASN A 496 -17.81 1.12 0.40
C ASN A 496 -16.40 1.78 0.47
N GLY A 497 -16.27 3.11 0.33
CA GLY A 497 -15.02 3.91 0.37
C GLY A 497 -13.77 3.31 -0.29
N LEU A 498 -13.98 2.51 -1.33
CA LEU A 498 -13.06 1.50 -1.86
C LEU A 498 -12.00 2.11 -2.79
N LEU A 499 -12.39 3.16 -3.51
CA LEU A 499 -11.57 3.95 -4.43
C LEU A 499 -10.42 4.73 -3.74
N VAL A 500 -10.58 5.02 -2.44
CA VAL A 500 -9.64 5.84 -1.65
C VAL A 500 -8.33 5.11 -1.38
N GLY A 501 -8.42 3.86 -0.92
CA GLY A 501 -7.24 3.01 -0.70
C GLY A 501 -6.48 2.78 -2.00
N VAL A 502 -7.18 2.70 -3.13
CA VAL A 502 -6.57 2.49 -4.45
C VAL A 502 -5.79 3.70 -4.94
N ARG A 503 -6.38 4.90 -4.98
CA ARG A 503 -5.67 6.10 -5.42
C ARG A 503 -4.47 6.43 -4.49
N PHE A 504 -4.58 6.05 -3.21
CA PHE A 504 -3.46 6.10 -2.27
C PHE A 504 -2.32 5.16 -2.69
N ILE A 505 -2.61 3.92 -3.07
CA ILE A 505 -1.61 2.96 -3.59
C ILE A 505 -0.97 3.47 -4.88
N GLU A 506 -1.75 4.03 -5.80
CA GLU A 506 -1.26 4.59 -7.08
C GLU A 506 -0.20 5.67 -6.84
N LYS A 507 -0.45 6.58 -5.90
CA LYS A 507 0.49 7.64 -5.55
C LYS A 507 1.71 7.16 -4.75
N VAL A 508 1.52 6.25 -3.79
CA VAL A 508 2.63 5.77 -2.95
C VAL A 508 3.55 4.79 -3.70
N SER A 509 3.02 4.01 -4.65
CA SER A 509 3.83 3.05 -5.42
C SER A 509 4.68 3.70 -6.51
N THR A 510 4.34 4.94 -6.92
CA THR A 510 5.07 5.73 -7.93
C THR A 510 6.09 6.71 -7.31
N ALA A 511 5.98 6.95 -6.00
CA ALA A 511 6.90 7.75 -5.19
C ALA A 511 8.14 6.94 -4.79
#